data_AF-A0A1M3NF01-F1
#
_entry.id   AF-A0A1M3NF01-F1
#
_cell.length_a   1.000
_cell.length_b   1.000
_cell.length_c   1.000
_cell.angle_alpha   90.00
_cell.angle_beta   90.00
_cell.angle_gamma   90.00
#
_symmetry.space_group_name_H-M   'P 1'
#
loop_
_entity.id
_entity.type
_entity.pdbx_description
1 polymer ?
#
loop_
_entity_poly.entity_id
_entity_poly.type
_entity_poly.pdbx_seq_one_letter_code
_entity_poly.pdbx_strand_id
1 'polypeptide(L)'
;MSLISEERFRELLDAGGILRSGALASPERSASYTVFAQRSDATLDIAAIKAHAARFFDTKLGLTVNKSYGSVPPEVDAARIVLASDDKTASGTRFCFGRPTNANDLAAAEEAEQEQRSHGMALLAQRCPTVWLVLRESSDDRVALTLAAILASSLLGPILSPDGDELFGVRTARMKLEGRAGPYR
;
A
#
# COMPACT_ATOMS: atom_id res chain seq x y z
N MET A 1 16.17 -6.71 -3.03
CA MET A 1 15.72 -5.31 -3.19
C MET A 1 16.41 -4.48 -2.12
N SER A 2 17.06 -3.39 -2.49
CA SER A 2 17.75 -2.54 -1.51
C SER A 2 16.71 -1.74 -0.73
N LEU A 3 16.48 -2.11 0.52
CA LEU A 3 15.71 -1.31 1.46
C LEU A 3 16.52 -0.05 1.74
N ILE A 4 16.09 1.09 1.21
CA ILE A 4 16.69 2.40 1.50
C ILE A 4 16.68 2.58 3.02
N SER A 5 17.82 2.91 3.62
CA SER A 5 17.89 3.17 5.07
C SER A 5 16.99 4.34 5.45
N GLU A 6 16.57 4.41 6.72
CA GLU A 6 15.74 5.53 7.17
C GLU A 6 16.45 6.88 7.00
N GLU A 7 17.73 6.95 7.33
CA GLU A 7 18.57 8.15 7.16
C GLU A 7 18.60 8.58 5.71
N ARG A 8 18.89 7.65 4.78
CA ARG A 8 18.91 7.96 3.36
C ARG A 8 17.54 8.38 2.85
N PHE A 9 16.47 7.76 3.35
CA PHE A 9 15.11 8.14 2.97
C PHE A 9 14.78 9.57 3.40
N ARG A 10 15.17 9.98 4.62
CA ARG A 10 14.95 11.36 5.13
C ARG A 10 15.60 12.42 4.24
N GLU A 11 16.77 12.13 3.67
CA GLU A 11 17.47 13.05 2.76
C GLU A 11 16.73 13.29 1.44
N LEU A 12 15.86 12.36 1.02
CA LEU A 12 15.08 12.47 -0.23
C LEU A 12 13.82 13.32 -0.06
N LEU A 13 13.48 13.71 1.17
CA LEU A 13 12.27 14.46 1.48
C LEU A 13 12.53 15.97 1.50
N ASP A 14 11.48 16.74 1.25
CA ASP A 14 11.46 18.17 1.51
C ASP A 14 11.15 18.49 2.98
N ALA A 15 11.02 19.78 3.31
CA ALA A 15 10.72 20.22 4.68
C ALA A 15 9.34 19.76 5.19
N GLY A 16 8.41 19.43 4.29
CA GLY A 16 7.09 18.89 4.61
C GLY A 16 7.07 17.37 4.73
N GLY A 17 8.21 16.69 4.58
CA GLY A 17 8.29 15.23 4.57
C GLY A 17 7.75 14.61 3.28
N ILE A 18 7.61 15.39 2.21
CA ILE A 18 7.14 14.93 0.89
C ILE A 18 8.36 14.54 0.05
N LEU A 19 8.24 13.46 -0.72
CA LEU A 19 9.31 13.04 -1.61
C LEU A 19 9.62 14.14 -2.64
N ARG A 20 10.90 14.52 -2.75
CA ARG A 20 11.34 15.45 -3.79
C ARG A 20 11.15 14.84 -5.18
N SER A 21 10.76 15.65 -6.15
CA SER A 21 10.57 15.21 -7.54
C SER A 21 11.82 14.51 -8.08
N GLY A 22 11.64 13.31 -8.66
CA GLY A 22 12.73 12.51 -9.22
C GLY A 22 13.72 11.93 -8.22
N ALA A 23 13.53 12.12 -6.90
CA ALA A 23 14.47 11.64 -5.88
C ALA A 23 14.47 10.12 -5.72
N LEU A 24 13.41 9.46 -6.17
CA LEU A 24 13.30 8.00 -6.13
C LEU A 24 12.50 7.44 -7.30
N ALA A 25 12.97 6.33 -7.86
CA ALA A 25 12.24 5.56 -8.86
C ALA A 25 11.13 4.73 -8.22
N SER A 26 10.04 4.51 -8.97
CA SER A 26 8.98 3.58 -8.54
C SER A 26 9.57 2.20 -8.29
N PRO A 27 9.26 1.57 -7.14
CA PRO A 27 9.55 0.17 -6.92
C PRO A 27 8.87 -0.75 -7.95
N GLU A 28 9.41 -1.94 -8.11
CA GLU A 28 8.82 -2.98 -8.96
C GLU A 28 7.47 -3.43 -8.40
N ARG A 29 6.50 -3.66 -9.29
CA ARG A 29 5.19 -4.22 -8.92
C ARG A 29 5.33 -5.62 -8.32
N SER A 30 6.24 -6.44 -8.86
CA SER A 30 6.49 -7.80 -8.36
C SER A 30 7.06 -7.87 -6.93
N ALA A 31 7.51 -6.72 -6.41
CA ALA A 31 8.00 -6.51 -5.05
C ALA A 31 6.93 -6.04 -4.07
N SER A 32 5.72 -5.73 -4.55
CA SER A 32 4.81 -4.85 -3.83
C SER A 32 3.37 -5.33 -3.91
N TYR A 33 2.61 -5.17 -2.84
CA TYR A 33 1.17 -5.12 -2.97
C TYR A 33 0.80 -3.81 -3.64
N THR A 34 0.10 -3.85 -4.77
CA THR A 34 -0.36 -2.65 -5.47
C THR A 34 -1.77 -2.32 -5.00
N VAL A 35 -1.91 -1.23 -4.26
CA VAL A 35 -3.18 -0.71 -3.78
C VAL A 35 -3.67 0.37 -4.74
N PHE A 36 -4.73 0.09 -5.48
CA PHE A 36 -5.39 1.08 -6.31
C PHE A 36 -6.14 2.10 -5.43
N ALA A 37 -6.14 3.36 -5.84
CA ALA A 37 -6.72 4.45 -5.07
C ALA A 37 -7.56 5.37 -5.97
N GLN A 38 -8.76 5.72 -5.50
CA GLN A 38 -9.66 6.63 -6.23
C GLN A 38 -9.20 8.09 -6.21
N ARG A 39 -8.23 8.41 -5.36
CA ARG A 39 -7.69 9.76 -5.19
C ARG A 39 -6.75 10.12 -6.34
N SER A 40 -6.85 11.34 -6.86
CA SER A 40 -6.14 11.79 -8.07
C SER A 40 -4.66 12.14 -7.91
N ASP A 41 -4.11 12.05 -6.71
CA ASP A 41 -2.72 12.40 -6.41
C ASP A 41 -2.12 11.46 -5.33
N ALA A 42 -0.91 11.73 -4.83
CA ALA A 42 -0.16 10.88 -3.90
C ALA A 42 -0.04 11.43 -2.46
N THR A 43 -0.91 12.35 -2.01
CA THR A 43 -1.16 12.55 -0.57
C THR A 43 -1.73 11.32 0.18
N LEU A 44 -1.47 11.28 1.47
CA LEU A 44 -2.05 10.33 2.43
C LEU A 44 -2.85 11.09 3.49
N ASP A 45 -4.14 10.78 3.65
CA ASP A 45 -4.89 11.20 4.82
C ASP A 45 -4.51 10.33 6.02
N ILE A 46 -3.43 10.72 6.71
CA ILE A 46 -2.89 9.96 7.83
C ILE A 46 -3.89 9.81 8.98
N ALA A 47 -4.78 10.78 9.17
CA ALA A 47 -5.80 10.70 10.21
C ALA A 47 -6.84 9.63 9.88
N ALA A 48 -7.36 9.64 8.65
CA ALA A 48 -8.29 8.61 8.16
C ALA A 48 -7.64 7.22 8.18
N ILE A 49 -6.40 7.09 7.67
CA ILE A 49 -5.66 5.83 7.65
C ILE A 49 -5.47 5.28 9.07
N LYS A 50 -5.09 6.12 10.05
CA LYS A 50 -4.97 5.70 11.46
C LYS A 50 -6.32 5.26 12.03
N ALA A 51 -7.41 5.96 11.72
CA ALA A 51 -8.74 5.58 12.18
C ALA A 51 -9.17 4.22 11.60
N HIS A 52 -8.88 3.96 10.33
CA HIS A 52 -9.14 2.66 9.70
C HIS A 52 -8.29 1.54 10.31
N ALA A 53 -6.99 1.78 10.53
CA ALA A 53 -6.07 0.84 11.18
C ALA A 53 -6.58 0.40 12.56
N ALA A 54 -7.01 1.36 13.39
CA ALA A 54 -7.52 1.08 14.72
C ALA A 54 -8.89 0.38 14.69
N ARG A 55 -9.81 0.83 13.84
CA ARG A 55 -11.21 0.36 13.84
C ARG A 55 -11.39 -1.03 13.22
N PHE A 56 -10.62 -1.35 12.17
CA PHE A 56 -10.90 -2.53 11.36
C PHE A 56 -9.80 -3.60 11.42
N PHE A 57 -8.63 -3.27 11.97
CA PHE A 57 -7.46 -4.14 11.97
C PHE A 57 -6.79 -4.26 13.35
N ASP A 58 -7.32 -3.63 14.40
CA ASP A 58 -6.75 -3.62 15.75
C ASP A 58 -5.24 -3.28 15.76
N THR A 59 -4.87 -2.30 14.93
CA THR A 59 -3.47 -1.88 14.74
C THR A 59 -3.29 -0.38 14.95
N LYS A 60 -2.09 -0.01 15.42
CA LYS A 60 -1.61 1.36 15.48
C LYS A 60 -0.70 1.62 14.30
N LEU A 61 -0.91 2.75 13.64
CA LEU A 61 -0.16 3.17 12.46
C LEU A 61 0.54 4.51 12.73
N GLY A 62 1.78 4.64 12.27
CA GLY A 62 2.57 5.86 12.32
C GLY A 62 3.43 6.04 11.07
N LEU A 63 4.06 7.20 10.96
CA LEU A 63 5.08 7.48 9.93
C LEU A 63 6.43 7.69 10.61
N THR A 64 7.52 7.27 9.99
CA THR A 64 8.87 7.61 10.49
C THR A 64 9.19 9.10 10.31
N VAL A 65 8.56 9.73 9.32
CA VAL A 65 8.60 11.18 9.06
C VAL A 65 7.18 11.68 8.85
N ASN A 66 6.77 12.68 9.63
CA ASN A 66 5.45 13.29 9.49
C ASN A 66 5.33 14.00 8.12
N LYS A 67 4.13 13.98 7.55
CA LYS A 67 3.82 14.61 6.28
C LYS A 67 2.92 15.82 6.48
N SER A 68 3.29 16.93 5.85
CA SER A 68 2.51 18.16 5.78
C SER A 68 2.34 18.55 4.32
N TYR A 69 1.18 18.25 3.76
CA TYR A 69 0.86 18.57 2.37
C TYR A 69 0.48 20.05 2.22
N GLY A 70 1.09 20.72 1.25
CA GLY A 70 0.79 22.11 0.90
C GLY A 70 -0.43 22.26 -0.01
N SER A 71 -0.55 23.40 -0.67
CA SER A 71 -1.64 23.70 -1.60
C SER A 71 -1.56 22.93 -2.93
N VAL A 72 -0.35 22.49 -3.32
CA VAL A 72 -0.12 21.70 -4.53
C VAL A 72 0.08 20.24 -4.11
N PRO A 73 -0.87 19.34 -4.38
CA PRO A 73 -0.70 17.93 -4.05
C PRO A 73 0.38 17.28 -4.94
N PRO A 74 1.23 16.40 -4.38
CA PRO A 74 2.25 15.69 -5.15
C PRO A 74 1.61 14.61 -6.04
N GLU A 75 2.06 14.49 -7.29
CA GLU A 75 1.71 13.35 -8.15
C GLU A 75 2.38 12.04 -7.66
N VAL A 76 3.58 12.16 -7.08
CA VAL A 76 4.38 11.05 -6.58
C VAL A 76 4.84 11.36 -5.17
N ASP A 77 4.70 10.39 -4.25
CA ASP A 77 5.18 10.51 -2.88
C ASP A 77 5.60 9.15 -2.33
N ALA A 78 6.34 9.15 -1.23
CA ALA A 78 6.74 7.93 -0.54
C ALA A 78 6.65 8.09 0.97
N ALA A 79 6.37 7.00 1.67
CA ALA A 79 6.28 6.96 3.12
C ALA A 79 6.91 5.68 3.66
N ARG A 80 7.61 5.79 4.79
CA ARG A 80 7.90 4.63 5.65
C ARG A 80 6.86 4.61 6.74
N ILE A 81 5.99 3.61 6.68
CA ILE A 81 4.85 3.47 7.57
C ILE A 81 5.19 2.41 8.61
N VAL A 82 5.05 2.78 9.88
CA VAL A 82 5.23 1.90 11.03
C VAL A 82 3.86 1.35 11.40
N LEU A 83 3.77 0.03 11.52
CA LEU A 83 2.60 -0.69 12.00
C LEU A 83 2.96 -1.40 13.30
N ALA A 84 2.05 -1.36 14.26
CA ALA A 84 2.12 -2.13 15.49
C ALA A 84 0.77 -2.76 15.77
N SER A 85 0.71 -4.09 15.83
CA SER A 85 -0.45 -4.84 16.30
C SER A 85 -0.24 -5.29 17.76
N ASP A 86 -1.32 -5.37 18.53
CA ASP A 86 -1.25 -5.75 19.94
C ASP A 86 -0.74 -7.20 20.15
N ASP A 87 -1.08 -8.10 19.21
CA ASP A 87 -0.61 -9.49 19.16
C ASP A 87 0.81 -9.64 18.58
N LYS A 88 1.43 -8.54 18.15
CA LYS A 88 2.73 -8.45 17.46
C LYS A 88 2.86 -9.26 16.17
N THR A 89 1.79 -9.83 15.63
CA THR A 89 1.84 -10.62 14.38
C THR A 89 1.97 -9.76 13.12
N ALA A 90 1.70 -8.46 13.24
CA ALA A 90 1.83 -7.46 12.17
C ALA A 90 2.51 -6.19 12.70
N SER A 91 3.68 -6.35 13.33
CA SER A 91 4.51 -5.23 13.82
C SER A 91 5.77 -5.06 12.98
N GLY A 92 5.95 -3.91 12.35
CA GLY A 92 7.10 -3.64 11.48
C GLY A 92 7.00 -2.30 10.75
N THR A 93 8.01 -2.00 9.92
CA THR A 93 8.02 -0.80 9.08
C THR A 93 8.04 -1.22 7.62
N ARG A 94 7.20 -0.62 6.78
CA ARG A 94 7.19 -0.87 5.33
C ARG A 94 7.29 0.41 4.53
N PHE A 95 8.02 0.30 3.42
CA PHE A 95 8.13 1.37 2.44
C PHE A 95 6.91 1.34 1.52
N CYS A 96 6.28 2.50 1.36
CA CYS A 96 5.11 2.72 0.52
C CYS A 96 5.42 3.79 -0.51
N PHE A 97 5.04 3.59 -1.76
CA PHE A 97 5.29 4.53 -2.85
C PHE A 97 4.01 4.80 -3.64
N GLY A 98 3.56 6.05 -3.65
CA GLY A 98 2.38 6.51 -4.37
C GLY A 98 2.77 7.12 -5.71
N ARG A 99 2.03 6.81 -6.78
CA ARG A 99 2.20 7.39 -8.11
C ARG A 99 0.92 7.32 -8.95
N PRO A 100 0.84 8.03 -10.10
CA PRO A 100 -0.23 7.81 -11.06
C PRO A 100 -0.26 6.35 -11.54
N THR A 101 -1.45 5.82 -11.71
CA THR A 101 -1.68 4.51 -12.33
C THR A 101 -1.17 4.52 -13.77
N ASN A 102 -0.60 3.41 -14.24
CA ASN A 102 -0.18 3.26 -15.64
C ASN A 102 -0.84 2.04 -16.29
N ALA A 103 -0.65 1.90 -17.61
CA ALA A 103 -1.24 0.81 -18.39
C ALA A 103 -0.82 -0.59 -17.91
N ASN A 104 0.40 -0.75 -17.40
CA ASN A 104 0.88 -2.04 -16.89
C ASN A 104 0.20 -2.45 -15.58
N ASP A 105 -0.22 -1.50 -14.75
CA ASP A 105 -1.01 -1.81 -13.55
C ASP A 105 -2.40 -2.30 -13.92
N LEU A 106 -3.03 -1.64 -14.89
CA LEU A 106 -4.37 -1.96 -15.36
C LEU A 106 -4.40 -3.32 -16.06
N ALA A 107 -3.45 -3.56 -16.97
CA ALA A 107 -3.31 -4.84 -17.64
C ALA A 107 -3.12 -5.98 -16.63
N ALA A 108 -2.28 -5.77 -15.61
CA ALA A 108 -2.08 -6.78 -14.58
C ALA A 108 -3.30 -7.03 -13.70
N ALA A 109 -4.10 -6.00 -13.40
CA ALA A 109 -5.35 -6.17 -12.69
C ALA A 109 -6.35 -7.00 -13.52
N GLU A 110 -6.41 -6.76 -14.84
CA GLU A 110 -7.23 -7.54 -15.76
C GLU A 110 -6.76 -9.00 -15.86
N GLU A 111 -5.46 -9.23 -16.01
CA GLU A 111 -4.85 -10.57 -16.03
C GLU A 111 -5.17 -11.36 -14.75
N ALA A 112 -4.94 -10.76 -13.58
CA ALA A 112 -5.24 -11.38 -12.29
C ALA A 112 -6.73 -11.73 -12.13
N GLU A 113 -7.63 -10.83 -12.54
CA GLU A 113 -9.07 -11.09 -12.48
C GLU A 113 -9.47 -12.27 -13.38
N GLN A 114 -8.90 -12.33 -14.59
CA GLN A 114 -9.12 -13.44 -15.54
C GLN A 114 -8.63 -14.77 -14.98
N GLU A 115 -7.43 -14.81 -14.39
CA GLU A 115 -6.87 -16.02 -13.77
C GLU A 115 -7.74 -16.52 -12.62
N GLN A 116 -8.25 -15.60 -11.79
CA GLN A 116 -9.14 -15.93 -10.67
C GLN A 116 -10.56 -16.29 -11.09
N ARG A 117 -10.93 -16.10 -12.36
CA ARG A 117 -12.31 -16.24 -12.86
C ARG A 117 -13.31 -15.44 -12.05
N SER A 118 -12.87 -14.31 -11.50
CA SER A 118 -13.69 -13.35 -10.75
C SER A 118 -14.06 -12.18 -11.65
N HIS A 119 -14.96 -11.29 -11.21
CA HIS A 119 -15.46 -10.21 -12.06
C HIS A 119 -15.61 -8.90 -11.25
N GLY A 120 -15.22 -7.79 -11.85
CA GLY A 120 -15.58 -6.43 -11.43
C GLY A 120 -14.54 -5.67 -10.60
N MET A 121 -13.47 -6.30 -10.13
CA MET A 121 -12.35 -5.63 -9.46
C MET A 121 -11.45 -4.89 -10.46
N ALA A 122 -11.21 -5.45 -11.64
CA ALA A 122 -10.44 -4.81 -12.70
C ALA A 122 -11.15 -3.52 -13.20
N LEU A 123 -12.48 -3.56 -13.33
CA LEU A 123 -13.28 -2.36 -13.64
C LEU A 123 -13.19 -1.29 -12.56
N LEU A 124 -13.05 -1.67 -11.29
CA LEU A 124 -12.80 -0.73 -10.20
C LEU A 124 -11.37 -0.17 -10.27
N ALA A 125 -10.36 -0.99 -10.58
CA ALA A 125 -8.99 -0.56 -10.77
C ALA A 125 -8.85 0.48 -11.89
N GLN A 126 -9.59 0.32 -13.00
CA GLN A 126 -9.65 1.30 -14.09
C GLN A 126 -10.16 2.69 -13.68
N ARG A 127 -10.89 2.78 -12.56
CA ARG A 127 -11.38 4.06 -12.00
C ARG A 127 -10.43 4.69 -10.98
N CYS A 128 -9.30 4.06 -10.72
CA CYS A 128 -8.31 4.51 -9.75
C CYS A 128 -7.17 5.25 -10.44
N PRO A 129 -7.11 6.59 -10.37
CA PRO A 129 -6.07 7.38 -11.04
C PRO A 129 -4.68 7.24 -10.40
N THR A 130 -4.59 6.72 -9.17
CA THR A 130 -3.31 6.47 -8.50
C THR A 130 -3.20 5.06 -7.93
N VAL A 131 -1.97 4.63 -7.71
CA VAL A 131 -1.63 3.41 -6.99
C VAL A 131 -0.64 3.70 -5.87
N TRP A 132 -0.71 2.90 -4.81
CA TRP A 132 0.27 2.82 -3.75
C TRP A 132 0.91 1.43 -3.73
N LEU A 133 2.22 1.38 -3.94
CA LEU A 133 3.03 0.17 -3.88
C LEU A 133 3.54 -0.02 -2.46
N VAL A 134 3.08 -1.08 -1.78
CA VAL A 134 3.53 -1.46 -0.44
C VAL A 134 4.55 -2.58 -0.56
N LEU A 135 5.83 -2.28 -0.34
CA LEU A 135 6.90 -3.26 -0.52
C LEU A 135 6.79 -4.39 0.49
N ARG A 136 6.93 -5.63 0.02
CA ARG A 136 7.12 -6.80 0.88
C ARG A 136 8.61 -7.06 1.12
N GLU A 137 8.95 -7.52 2.31
CA GLU A 137 10.29 -8.02 2.66
C GLU A 137 10.42 -9.54 2.49
N SER A 138 9.30 -10.24 2.43
CA SER A 138 9.22 -11.69 2.19
C SER A 138 7.92 -12.06 1.45
N SER A 139 7.82 -13.29 0.96
CA SER A 139 6.60 -13.78 0.29
C SER A 139 5.39 -13.88 1.22
N ASP A 140 5.61 -14.10 2.53
CA ASP A 140 4.58 -14.18 3.58
C ASP A 140 4.61 -12.96 4.50
N ASP A 141 4.78 -11.77 3.93
CA ASP A 141 4.89 -10.54 4.68
C ASP A 141 3.52 -10.03 5.17
N ARG A 142 3.11 -10.49 6.36
CA ARG A 142 1.88 -10.04 7.05
C ARG A 142 1.83 -8.53 7.25
N VAL A 143 2.96 -7.86 7.50
CA VAL A 143 3.00 -6.41 7.73
C VAL A 143 2.63 -5.68 6.45
N ALA A 144 3.21 -6.09 5.31
CA ALA A 144 2.89 -5.51 4.01
C ALA A 144 1.43 -5.76 3.61
N LEU A 145 0.91 -6.98 3.80
CA LEU A 145 -0.50 -7.29 3.50
C LEU A 145 -1.46 -6.49 4.40
N THR A 146 -1.17 -6.39 5.70
CA THR A 146 -2.00 -5.62 6.65
C THR A 146 -2.02 -4.15 6.25
N LEU A 147 -0.87 -3.59 5.91
CA LEU A 147 -0.77 -2.20 5.48
C LEU A 147 -1.50 -1.96 4.15
N ALA A 148 -1.36 -2.86 3.18
CA ALA A 148 -2.11 -2.80 1.92
C ALA A 148 -3.62 -2.83 2.16
N ALA A 149 -4.10 -3.67 3.09
CA ALA A 149 -5.51 -3.75 3.46
C ALA A 149 -6.02 -2.46 4.13
N ILE A 150 -5.23 -1.87 5.03
CA ILE A 150 -5.54 -0.58 5.66
C ILE A 150 -5.64 0.52 4.60
N LEU A 151 -4.63 0.64 3.73
CA LEU A 151 -4.63 1.63 2.66
C LEU A 151 -5.83 1.45 1.73
N ALA A 152 -6.10 0.24 1.26
CA ALA A 152 -7.25 -0.06 0.40
C ALA A 152 -8.58 0.32 1.06
N SER A 153 -8.70 0.13 2.39
CA SER A 153 -9.91 0.50 3.13
C SER A 153 -10.14 2.01 3.19
N SER A 154 -9.07 2.80 3.18
CA SER A 154 -9.14 4.27 3.19
C SER A 154 -9.18 4.87 1.79
N LEU A 155 -8.54 4.23 0.80
CA LEU A 155 -8.35 4.74 -0.57
C LEU A 155 -9.38 4.18 -1.57
N LEU A 156 -10.20 3.22 -1.12
CA LEU A 156 -11.38 2.70 -1.81
C LEU A 156 -11.11 2.02 -3.16
N GLY A 157 -9.96 1.37 -3.31
CA GLY A 157 -9.63 0.55 -4.49
C GLY A 157 -9.19 -0.88 -4.15
N PRO A 158 -9.06 -1.74 -5.17
CA PRO A 158 -8.61 -3.12 -5.01
C PRO A 158 -7.10 -3.21 -4.71
N ILE A 159 -6.69 -4.40 -4.28
CA ILE A 159 -5.29 -4.77 -4.03
C ILE A 159 -4.91 -5.85 -5.04
N LEU A 160 -3.85 -5.62 -5.79
CA LEU A 160 -3.21 -6.63 -6.61
C LEU A 160 -2.02 -7.23 -5.83
N SER A 161 -1.95 -8.56 -5.82
CA SER A 161 -0.85 -9.29 -5.20
C SER A 161 0.48 -8.98 -5.91
N PRO A 162 1.62 -9.04 -5.19
CA PRO A 162 2.93 -8.89 -5.81
C PRO A 162 3.19 -9.92 -6.90
N ASP A 163 2.69 -11.14 -6.74
CA ASP A 163 2.90 -12.21 -7.72
C ASP A 163 2.01 -12.03 -8.96
N GLY A 164 1.07 -11.07 -8.94
CA GLY A 164 0.21 -10.72 -10.07
C GLY A 164 -0.90 -11.72 -10.34
N ASP A 165 -1.06 -12.72 -9.47
CA ASP A 165 -1.99 -13.86 -9.60
C ASP A 165 -3.36 -13.59 -8.96
N GLU A 166 -3.51 -12.47 -8.25
CA GLU A 166 -4.70 -12.23 -7.46
C GLU A 166 -5.03 -10.74 -7.27
N LEU A 167 -6.29 -10.38 -7.58
CA LEU A 167 -6.87 -9.06 -7.41
C LEU A 167 -8.06 -9.12 -6.44
N PHE A 168 -8.01 -8.35 -5.35
CA PHE A 168 -8.98 -8.52 -4.27
C PHE A 168 -9.27 -7.25 -3.48
N GLY A 169 -10.45 -7.20 -2.87
CA GLY A 169 -10.82 -6.12 -1.96
C GLY A 169 -10.38 -6.35 -0.52
N VAL A 170 -10.58 -5.31 0.30
CA VAL A 170 -10.26 -5.29 1.74
C VAL A 170 -10.86 -6.47 2.51
N ARG A 171 -12.09 -6.89 2.18
CA ARG A 171 -12.75 -8.03 2.84
C ARG A 171 -11.93 -9.31 2.69
N THR A 172 -11.51 -9.62 1.46
CA THR A 172 -10.67 -10.79 1.17
C THR A 172 -9.30 -10.65 1.82
N ALA A 173 -8.72 -9.44 1.84
CA ALA A 173 -7.46 -9.17 2.53
C ALA A 173 -7.54 -9.52 4.03
N ARG A 174 -8.64 -9.11 4.70
CA ARG A 174 -8.91 -9.46 6.09
C ARG A 174 -9.04 -10.96 6.31
N MET A 175 -9.80 -11.65 5.45
CA MET A 175 -9.91 -13.12 5.52
C MET A 175 -8.55 -13.82 5.39
N LYS A 176 -7.64 -13.30 4.56
CA LYS A 176 -6.27 -13.83 4.44
C LYS A 176 -5.45 -13.60 5.72
N LEU A 177 -5.62 -12.46 6.39
CA LEU A 177 -4.97 -12.17 7.66
C LEU A 177 -5.52 -13.04 8.80
N GLU A 178 -6.82 -13.31 8.82
CA GLU A 178 -7.48 -14.18 9.81
C GLU A 178 -7.13 -15.65 9.58
N GLY A 179 -7.21 -16.14 8.34
CA GLY A 179 -6.88 -17.53 7.99
C GLY A 179 -5.42 -17.92 8.22
N ARG A 180 -4.51 -16.94 8.26
CA ARG A 180 -3.09 -17.12 8.61
C ARG A 180 -2.81 -17.01 10.12
N ALA A 181 -3.82 -16.78 10.97
CA ALA A 181 -3.68 -16.70 12.42
C ALA A 181 -4.00 -18.01 13.16
N GLY A 182 -4.32 -19.10 12.43
CA GLY A 182 -4.56 -20.42 13.01
C GLY A 182 -3.26 -21.21 13.24
N PRO A 183 -3.13 -21.98 14.34
CA PRO A 183 -2.02 -22.89 14.54
C PRO A 183 -2.23 -24.14 13.68
N TYR A 184 -1.87 -24.08 12.40
CA TYR A 184 -1.69 -25.30 11.60
C TYR A 184 -0.72 -25.04 10.43
N ARG A 185 0.57 -25.14 10.73
CA ARG A 185 1.54 -25.92 9.94
C ARG A 185 2.55 -26.52 10.91
#